data_AF-M7B7M2-F1
#
_entry.id   AF-M7B7M2-F1
#
_cell.length_a   1.000
_cell.length_b   1.000
_cell.length_c   1.000
_cell.angle_alpha   90.00
_cell.angle_beta   90.00
_cell.angle_gamma   90.00
#
_symmetry.space_group_name_H-M   'P 1'
#
loop_
_entity.id
_entity.type
_entity.pdbx_description
1 polymer ?
#
loop_
_entity_poly.entity_id
_entity_poly.type
_entity_poly.pdbx_seq_one_letter_code
_entity_poly.pdbx_strand_id
1 'polypeptide(L)'
;MESWPTLAWVLLLSLIADCLKAVQPRDFTVKDIIYLHPSTTPYPGGFKCFTCEKAADNYECNRWAPDIYCPKGTRYCYTQHILEAGGESISVTKRCVPLEDCLSTGCIDSKHEGHKLVLHLNVPEVYSPEGENNPIVFT
;
A
#
# COMPACT_ATOMS: atom_id res chain seq x y z
N MET A 1 -67.51 -19.86 12.57
CA MET A 1 -66.75 -18.61 12.54
C MET A 1 -65.90 -18.58 13.80
N GLU A 2 -64.58 -18.75 13.82
CA GLU A 2 -63.53 -18.29 12.89
C GLU A 2 -62.25 -19.15 13.09
N SER A 3 -62.18 -20.40 12.60
CA SER A 3 -60.94 -21.22 12.67
C SER A 3 -60.04 -21.07 11.44
N TRP A 4 -60.59 -20.49 10.37
CA TRP A 4 -59.93 -20.23 9.10
C TRP A 4 -58.85 -19.12 9.15
N PRO A 5 -59.05 -17.98 9.86
CA PRO A 5 -58.05 -16.91 9.87
C PRO A 5 -56.78 -17.31 10.62
N THR A 6 -56.90 -18.13 11.67
CA THR A 6 -55.75 -18.61 12.46
C THR A 6 -54.87 -19.56 11.65
N LEU A 7 -55.48 -20.48 10.89
CA LEU A 7 -54.72 -21.39 10.01
C LEU A 7 -54.03 -20.63 8.88
N ALA A 8 -54.71 -19.65 8.27
CA ALA A 8 -54.11 -18.79 7.25
C ALA A 8 -52.91 -17.99 7.80
N TRP A 9 -53.01 -17.51 9.03
CA TRP A 9 -51.93 -16.78 9.70
C TRP A 9 -50.71 -17.67 10.00
N VAL A 10 -50.93 -18.90 10.48
CA VAL A 10 -49.85 -19.85 10.75
C VAL A 10 -49.13 -20.27 9.45
N LEU A 11 -49.87 -20.47 8.37
CA LEU A 11 -49.30 -20.78 7.06
C LEU A 11 -48.50 -19.59 6.51
N LEU A 12 -49.02 -18.37 6.65
CA LEU A 12 -48.32 -17.15 6.24
C LEU A 12 -47.03 -16.94 7.04
N LEU A 13 -47.06 -17.13 8.35
CA LEU A 13 -45.87 -17.04 9.20
C LEU A 13 -44.83 -18.11 8.86
N SER A 14 -45.27 -19.33 8.51
CA SER A 14 -44.36 -20.41 8.08
C SER A 14 -43.69 -20.08 6.74
N LEU A 15 -44.44 -19.56 5.77
CA LEU A 15 -43.90 -19.12 4.48
C LEU A 15 -42.89 -17.98 4.64
N ILE A 16 -43.17 -17.02 5.53
CA ILE A 16 -42.25 -15.91 5.83
C ILE A 16 -40.98 -16.44 6.51
N ALA A 17 -41.09 -17.41 7.43
CA ALA A 17 -39.95 -18.03 8.10
C ALA A 17 -39.04 -18.79 7.12
N ASP A 18 -39.60 -19.50 6.14
CA ASP A 18 -38.83 -20.20 5.12
C ASP A 18 -38.14 -19.23 4.14
N CYS A 19 -38.81 -18.13 3.76
CA CYS A 19 -38.19 -17.05 2.98
C CYS A 19 -37.01 -16.41 3.73
N LEU A 20 -37.11 -16.23 5.05
CA LEU A 20 -36.03 -15.68 5.89
C LEU A 20 -34.82 -16.63 5.98
N LYS A 21 -35.02 -17.95 5.87
CA LYS A 21 -33.91 -18.92 5.83
C LYS A 21 -33.17 -18.91 4.50
N ALA A 22 -33.85 -18.63 3.39
CA ALA A 22 -33.24 -18.57 2.06
C ALA A 22 -32.35 -17.32 1.85
N VAL A 23 -32.51 -16.29 2.69
CA VAL A 23 -31.78 -15.00 2.60
C VAL A 23 -30.62 -14.90 3.60
N GLN A 24 -30.27 -15.98 4.30
CA GLN A 24 -29.10 -15.93 5.18
C GLN A 24 -27.82 -15.82 4.33
N PRO A 25 -27.04 -14.73 4.47
CA PRO A 25 -25.71 -14.69 3.88
C PRO A 25 -24.91 -15.84 4.49
N ARG A 26 -24.30 -16.64 3.62
CA ARG A 26 -23.40 -17.71 4.08
C ARG A 26 -22.19 -17.05 4.72
N ASP A 27 -21.74 -17.58 5.85
CA ASP A 27 -20.50 -17.13 6.47
C ASP A 27 -19.34 -17.36 5.49
N PHE A 28 -18.58 -16.29 5.23
CA PHE A 28 -17.40 -16.33 4.41
C PHE A 28 -16.30 -17.08 5.16
N THR A 29 -15.88 -18.24 4.64
CA THR A 29 -14.86 -19.07 5.28
C THR A 29 -13.48 -18.84 4.67
N VAL A 30 -12.43 -19.28 5.36
CA VAL A 30 -11.04 -19.23 4.83
C VAL A 30 -10.91 -19.93 3.47
N LYS A 31 -11.77 -20.91 3.17
CA LYS A 31 -11.78 -21.63 1.89
C LYS A 31 -12.37 -20.81 0.74
N ASP A 32 -13.17 -19.78 1.06
CA ASP A 32 -13.76 -18.85 0.08
C ASP A 32 -12.81 -17.68 -0.22
N ILE A 33 -11.70 -17.57 0.51
CA ILE A 33 -10.60 -16.67 0.19
C ILE A 33 -9.81 -17.27 -0.97
N ILE A 34 -10.05 -16.77 -2.17
CA ILE A 34 -9.14 -17.00 -3.29
C ILE A 34 -7.83 -16.29 -2.96
N TYR A 35 -6.77 -17.06 -2.65
CA TYR A 35 -5.40 -16.56 -2.54
C TYR A 35 -4.93 -16.14 -3.93
N LEU A 36 -5.37 -14.97 -4.40
CA LEU A 36 -4.95 -14.41 -5.68
C LEU A 36 -3.45 -14.13 -5.69
N HIS A 37 -2.89 -13.79 -4.53
CA HIS A 37 -1.48 -13.52 -4.33
C HIS A 37 -1.01 -14.27 -3.08
N PRO A 38 -0.40 -15.47 -3.19
CA PRO A 38 0.53 -15.87 -2.15
C PRO A 38 1.55 -14.73 -2.05
N SER A 39 1.81 -14.21 -0.85
CA SER A 39 2.84 -13.18 -0.63
C SER A 39 4.19 -13.77 -1.01
N THR A 40 4.47 -13.71 -2.31
CA THR A 40 5.60 -14.32 -3.01
C THR A 40 6.57 -13.21 -3.27
N THR A 41 6.99 -12.58 -2.18
CA THR A 41 8.24 -11.84 -2.23
C THR A 41 9.30 -12.79 -2.81
N PRO A 42 10.14 -12.35 -3.76
CA PRO A 42 11.10 -13.24 -4.44
C PRO A 42 12.16 -13.80 -3.48
N TYR A 43 12.21 -13.27 -2.26
CA TYR A 43 13.03 -13.74 -1.14
C TYR A 43 12.40 -13.29 0.19
N PRO A 44 12.65 -13.99 1.31
CA PRO A 44 12.12 -13.61 2.62
C PRO A 44 12.44 -12.16 2.99
N GLY A 45 11.42 -11.38 3.34
CA GLY A 45 11.58 -9.96 3.67
C GLY A 45 11.79 -9.05 2.46
N GLY A 46 11.41 -9.49 1.25
CA GLY A 46 11.40 -8.62 0.07
C GLY A 46 10.46 -7.44 0.25
N PHE A 47 10.91 -6.26 -0.18
CA PHE A 47 10.18 -5.01 -0.11
C PHE A 47 10.31 -4.24 -1.42
N LYS A 48 9.48 -3.21 -1.60
CA LYS A 48 9.55 -2.30 -2.74
C LYS A 48 9.84 -0.88 -2.29
N CYS A 49 10.43 -0.12 -3.20
CA CYS A 49 10.60 1.33 -3.10
C CYS A 49 10.26 1.93 -4.47
N PHE A 50 9.78 3.18 -4.50
CA PHE A 50 9.86 3.96 -5.72
C PHE A 50 11.34 4.12 -6.12
N THR A 51 11.67 3.85 -7.38
CA THR A 51 13.03 3.99 -7.90
C THR A 51 13.04 4.85 -9.17
N CYS A 52 13.90 5.87 -9.17
CA CYS A 52 14.04 6.80 -10.28
C CYS A 52 15.40 7.51 -10.20
N GLU A 53 15.91 7.98 -11.33
CA GLU A 53 17.16 8.74 -11.41
C GLU A 53 16.89 10.13 -12.00
N LYS A 54 17.18 11.17 -11.21
CA LYS A 54 17.05 12.59 -11.60
C LYS A 54 15.70 12.93 -12.28
N ALA A 55 14.59 12.41 -11.75
CA ALA A 55 13.26 12.81 -12.17
C ALA A 55 13.06 14.31 -11.88
N ALA A 56 12.24 15.00 -12.69
CA ALA A 56 12.00 16.43 -12.54
C ALA A 56 11.45 16.78 -11.14
N ASP A 57 10.55 15.94 -10.63
CA ASP A 57 9.93 16.11 -9.32
C ASP A 57 9.53 14.75 -8.71
N ASN A 58 8.92 14.80 -7.53
CA ASN A 58 8.47 13.63 -6.80
C ASN A 58 7.29 12.93 -7.50
N TYR A 59 6.41 13.67 -8.18
CA TYR A 59 5.25 13.12 -8.86
C TYR A 59 5.66 12.27 -10.06
N GLU A 60 6.51 12.80 -10.94
CA GLU A 60 7.02 12.08 -12.10
C GLU A 60 7.83 10.85 -11.66
N CYS A 61 8.62 10.96 -10.58
CA CYS A 61 9.33 9.81 -10.01
C CYS A 61 8.37 8.70 -9.57
N ASN A 62 7.35 9.02 -8.77
CA ASN A 62 6.41 8.02 -8.25
C ASN A 62 5.53 7.43 -9.36
N ARG A 63 5.14 8.24 -10.34
CA ARG A 63 4.24 7.84 -11.43
C ARG A 63 4.86 6.83 -12.39
N TRP A 64 6.17 6.95 -12.66
CA TRP A 64 6.87 6.10 -13.62
C TRP A 64 7.81 5.08 -12.99
N ALA A 65 7.89 5.05 -11.66
CA ALA A 65 8.69 4.07 -10.94
C ALA A 65 8.20 2.64 -11.24
N PRO A 66 9.12 1.70 -11.50
CA PRO A 66 8.77 0.33 -11.78
C PRO A 66 8.25 -0.38 -10.52
N ASP A 67 7.21 -1.19 -10.68
CA ASP A 67 6.63 -2.00 -9.59
C ASP A 67 7.41 -3.30 -9.33
N ILE A 68 8.70 -3.16 -9.02
CA ILE A 68 9.63 -4.28 -8.81
C ILE A 68 10.16 -4.32 -7.38
N TYR A 69 10.51 -5.52 -6.92
CA TYR A 69 11.18 -5.71 -5.64
C TYR A 69 12.60 -5.16 -5.65
N CYS A 70 13.02 -4.62 -4.51
CA CYS A 70 14.39 -4.19 -4.31
C CYS A 70 15.36 -5.38 -4.42
N PRO A 71 16.64 -5.14 -4.74
CA PRO A 71 17.65 -6.19 -4.76
C PRO A 71 18.02 -6.67 -3.34
N LYS A 72 18.48 -7.91 -3.24
CA LYS A 72 19.02 -8.46 -1.98
C LYS A 72 20.17 -7.58 -1.47
N GLY A 73 20.31 -7.51 -0.15
CA GLY A 73 21.34 -6.70 0.51
C GLY A 73 20.93 -5.25 0.78
N THR A 74 19.85 -4.77 0.16
CA THR A 74 19.23 -3.48 0.51
C THR A 74 18.23 -3.65 1.65
N ARG A 75 18.00 -2.57 2.41
CA ARG A 75 17.05 -2.55 3.55
C ARG A 75 16.24 -1.26 3.69
N TYR A 76 16.58 -0.21 2.93
CA TYR A 76 15.95 1.10 3.08
C TYR A 76 15.62 1.72 1.72
N CYS A 77 14.62 2.60 1.72
CA CYS A 77 14.32 3.46 0.59
C CYS A 77 14.98 4.84 0.83
N TYR A 78 15.98 5.17 0.03
CA TYR A 78 16.65 6.46 0.07
C TYR A 78 16.04 7.41 -0.96
N THR A 79 15.77 8.65 -0.55
CA THR A 79 15.37 9.74 -1.43
C THR A 79 16.36 10.89 -1.31
N GLN A 80 16.90 11.32 -2.44
CA GLN A 80 17.63 12.57 -2.60
C GLN A 80 16.79 13.53 -3.41
N HIS A 81 16.50 14.68 -2.84
CA HIS A 81 15.70 15.74 -3.47
C HIS A 81 16.53 17.01 -3.52
N ILE A 82 16.82 17.49 -4.72
CA ILE A 82 17.47 18.77 -4.94
C ILE A 82 16.37 19.80 -5.21
N LEU A 83 16.35 20.84 -4.40
CA LEU A 83 15.40 21.95 -4.46
C LEU A 83 16.14 23.24 -4.82
N GLU A 84 15.46 24.15 -5.50
CA GLU A 84 15.85 25.56 -5.52
C GLU A 84 15.65 26.19 -4.13
N ALA A 85 16.29 27.33 -3.88
CA ALA A 85 16.08 28.12 -2.66
C ALA A 85 14.61 28.47 -2.42
N GLY A 86 13.81 28.61 -3.49
CA GLY A 86 12.36 28.85 -3.42
C GLY A 86 11.52 27.63 -3.02
N GLY A 87 12.12 26.44 -2.96
CA GLY A 87 11.42 25.18 -2.66
C GLY A 87 10.92 24.42 -3.90
N GLU A 88 11.17 24.94 -5.10
CA GLU A 88 10.84 24.24 -6.35
C GLU A 88 11.76 23.03 -6.57
N SER A 89 11.23 21.97 -7.17
CA SER A 89 11.99 20.75 -7.42
C SER A 89 12.93 20.92 -8.62
N ILE A 90 14.22 20.68 -8.41
CA ILE A 90 15.21 20.58 -9.49
C ILE A 90 15.33 19.12 -9.93
N SER A 91 15.49 18.20 -8.96
CA SER A 91 15.50 16.78 -9.27
C SER A 91 15.23 15.89 -8.06
N VAL A 92 14.69 14.70 -8.33
CA VAL A 92 14.46 13.64 -7.34
C VAL A 92 15.13 12.35 -7.80
N THR A 93 15.86 11.72 -6.89
CA THR A 93 16.42 10.38 -7.09
C THR A 93 15.99 9.49 -5.93
N LYS A 94 15.36 8.36 -6.23
CA LYS A 94 14.94 7.36 -5.23
C LYS A 94 15.59 6.02 -5.53
N ARG A 95 16.14 5.35 -4.51
CA ARG A 95 16.88 4.09 -4.66
C ARG A 95 16.66 3.16 -3.46
N CYS A 96 16.68 1.86 -3.71
CA CYS A 96 16.86 0.86 -2.66
C CYS A 96 18.33 0.83 -2.25
N VAL A 97 18.63 0.91 -0.96
CA VAL A 97 20.01 1.01 -0.47
C VAL A 97 20.24 0.21 0.81
N PRO A 98 21.49 -0.20 1.09
CA PRO A 98 21.86 -0.78 2.38
C PRO A 98 22.01 0.31 3.47
N LEU A 99 22.31 -0.07 4.71
CA LEU A 99 22.35 0.86 5.85
C LEU A 99 23.45 1.92 5.70
N GLU A 100 24.60 1.52 5.18
CA GLU A 100 25.79 2.36 5.03
C GLU A 100 25.54 3.60 4.16
N ASP A 101 24.69 3.47 3.13
CA ASP A 101 24.29 4.55 2.23
C ASP A 101 23.24 5.48 2.84
N CYS A 102 22.74 5.14 4.03
CA CYS A 102 21.67 5.85 4.74
C CYS A 102 22.14 6.60 5.98
N LEU A 103 23.43 6.53 6.32
CA LEU A 103 23.95 7.08 7.58
C LEU A 103 23.92 8.62 7.64
N SER A 104 23.73 9.30 6.51
CA SER A 104 23.66 10.75 6.41
C SER A 104 22.31 11.20 5.85
N THR A 105 21.37 11.49 6.75
CA THR A 105 20.06 12.08 6.43
C THR A 105 19.96 13.51 6.91
N GLY A 106 19.12 14.31 6.25
CA GLY A 106 18.86 15.69 6.65
C GLY A 106 18.79 16.64 5.46
N CYS A 107 18.65 17.93 5.77
CA CYS A 107 18.71 19.02 4.79
C CYS A 107 20.10 19.65 4.81
N ILE A 108 20.70 19.83 3.64
CA ILE A 108 21.97 20.52 3.44
C ILE A 108 21.73 21.71 2.52
N ASP A 109 21.91 22.92 3.03
CA ASP A 109 21.83 24.14 2.23
C ASP A 109 23.16 24.37 1.49
N SER A 110 23.13 24.34 0.16
CA SER A 110 24.26 24.72 -0.66
C SER A 110 24.27 26.24 -0.84
N LYS A 111 24.96 26.94 0.06
CA LYS A 111 25.06 28.42 0.05
C LYS A 111 25.69 28.99 -1.22
N HIS A 112 26.40 28.18 -2.01
CA HIS A 112 27.10 28.63 -3.21
C HIS A 112 26.23 28.60 -4.48
N GLU A 113 25.23 27.73 -4.55
CA GLU A 113 24.38 27.54 -5.74
C GLU A 113 22.93 27.97 -5.53
N GLY A 114 22.53 28.32 -4.30
CA GLY A 114 21.12 28.60 -4.00
C GLY A 114 20.25 27.35 -4.08
N HIS A 115 20.85 26.17 -3.86
CA HIS A 115 20.16 24.88 -3.86
C HIS A 115 20.07 24.32 -2.45
N LYS A 116 19.00 23.58 -2.17
CA LYS A 116 18.81 22.81 -0.95
C LYS A 116 18.76 21.34 -1.29
N LEU A 117 19.69 20.57 -0.75
CA LEU A 117 19.71 19.11 -0.87
C LEU A 117 18.97 18.52 0.32
N VAL A 118 18.01 17.63 0.07
CA VAL A 118 17.29 16.94 1.13
C VAL A 118 17.46 15.43 0.97
N LEU A 119 17.96 14.80 2.03
CA LEU A 119 18.20 13.37 2.13
C LEU A 119 17.22 12.76 3.12
N HIS A 120 16.30 11.94 2.63
CA HIS A 120 15.29 11.27 3.44
C HIS A 120 15.43 9.75 3.38
N LEU A 121 15.14 9.12 4.50
CA LEU A 121 14.88 7.68 4.58
C LEU A 121 13.40 7.45 4.77
N ASN A 122 12.84 6.65 3.87
CA ASN A 122 11.49 6.18 4.00
C ASN A 122 11.54 4.72 4.46
N VAL A 123 10.60 4.37 5.34
CA VAL A 123 10.37 2.98 5.71
C VAL A 123 9.86 2.26 4.45
N PRO A 124 10.47 1.13 4.05
CA PRO A 124 10.02 0.42 2.87
C PRO A 124 8.56 -0.04 2.96
N GLU A 125 7.89 -0.13 1.82
CA GLU A 125 6.63 -0.84 1.74
C GLU A 125 6.92 -2.34 1.90
N VAL A 126 6.75 -2.82 3.13
CA VAL A 126 6.74 -4.25 3.45
C VAL A 126 5.35 -4.74 3.15
N TYR A 127 5.19 -5.46 2.03
CA TYR A 127 3.95 -6.18 1.77
C TYR A 127 3.79 -7.24 2.87
N SER A 128 2.91 -6.96 3.83
CA SER A 128 2.55 -7.91 4.87
C SER A 128 1.96 -9.16 4.20
N PRO A 129 2.38 -10.38 4.58
CA PRO A 129 1.72 -11.61 4.14
C PRO A 129 0.30 -11.75 4.73
N GLU A 130 -0.08 -10.91 5.68
CA GLU A 130 -1.41 -10.91 6.30
C GLU A 130 -2.27 -9.79 5.71
N GLY A 131 -3.04 -10.13 4.67
CA GLY A 131 -4.45 -9.75 4.47
C GLY A 131 -4.95 -8.30 4.60
N GLU A 132 -4.14 -7.31 4.97
CA GLU A 132 -4.55 -5.90 5.02
C GLU A 132 -4.14 -5.21 3.73
N ASN A 133 -5.09 -5.18 2.79
CA ASN A 133 -5.10 -4.22 1.69
C ASN A 133 -5.16 -2.79 2.25
N ASN A 134 -4.02 -2.24 2.62
CA ASN A 134 -3.87 -0.81 2.68
C ASN A 134 -2.50 -0.43 2.12
N PRO A 135 -2.41 0.04 0.85
CA PRO A 135 -1.25 0.81 0.46
C PRO A 135 -1.23 2.04 1.38
N ILE A 136 -0.26 2.11 2.29
CA ILE A 136 0.05 3.37 2.98
C ILE A 136 0.61 4.27 1.89
N VAL A 137 -0.28 5.03 1.25
CA VAL A 137 0.07 6.12 0.34
C VAL A 137 0.86 7.12 1.17
N PHE A 138 2.18 7.14 1.00
CA PHE A 138 3.01 8.21 1.53
C PHE A 138 2.72 9.47 0.72
N THR A 139 1.90 10.35 1.29
CA THR A 139 1.80 11.78 0.90
C THR A 139 3.03 12.52 1.38
#